data_AF-A0A151WS88-F1
#
_entry.id   AF-A0A151WS88-F1
#
_cell.length_a   1.000
_cell.length_b   1.000
_cell.length_c   1.000
_cell.angle_alpha   90.00
_cell.angle_beta   90.00
_cell.angle_gamma   90.00
#
_symmetry.space_group_name_H-M   'P 1'
#
loop_
_entity.id
_entity.type
_entity.pdbx_description
1 polymer ?
#
loop_
_entity_poly.entity_id
_entity_poly.type
_entity_poly.pdbx_seq_one_letter_code
_entity_poly.pdbx_strand_id
1 'polypeptide(L)' 'FLCPKCGRTYSHKCNLTRHLRLECGVGPRFQCGNCKKRFKHRHHLRDHQKIHYYANCGYEHN' A
#
# COMPACT_ATOMS: atom_id res chain seq x y z
N PHE A 1 -20.10 -7.45 -1.95
CA PHE A 1 -18.99 -7.57 -2.93
C PHE A 1 -17.65 -7.28 -2.24
N LEU A 2 -16.69 -8.21 -2.27
CA LEU A 2 -15.39 -8.12 -1.58
C LEU A 2 -14.29 -7.63 -2.53
N CYS A 3 -13.41 -6.74 -2.06
CA CYS A 3 -12.20 -6.35 -2.77
C CYS A 3 -11.06 -7.34 -2.50
N PRO A 4 -10.56 -8.08 -3.51
CA PRO A 4 -9.50 -9.08 -3.31
C PRO A 4 -8.14 -8.47 -2.95
N LYS A 5 -7.94 -7.16 -3.14
CA LYS A 5 -6.66 -6.48 -2.89
C LYS A 5 -6.56 -5.86 -1.50
N CYS A 6 -7.67 -5.52 -0.86
CA CYS A 6 -7.66 -4.83 0.44
C CYS A 6 -8.71 -5.35 1.44
N GLY A 7 -9.50 -6.36 1.08
CA GLY A 7 -10.50 -6.97 1.96
C GLY A 7 -11.73 -6.10 2.26
N ARG A 8 -11.85 -4.90 1.68
CA ARG A 8 -13.04 -4.05 1.90
C ARG A 8 -14.29 -4.62 1.23
N THR A 9 -15.41 -4.51 1.91
CA THR A 9 -16.72 -4.99 1.45
C THR A 9 -17.59 -3.83 0.99
N TYR A 10 -18.31 -4.03 -0.10
CA TYR A 10 -19.21 -3.05 -0.73
C TYR A 10 -20.60 -3.66 -0.92
N SER A 11 -21.64 -2.88 -0.65
CA SER A 11 -23.04 -3.30 -0.83
C SER A 11 -23.41 -3.50 -2.31
N HIS A 12 -22.76 -2.78 -3.23
CA HIS A 12 -23.04 -2.83 -4.67
C HIS A 12 -21.80 -3.12 -5.52
N LYS A 13 -22.00 -3.83 -6.65
CA LYS A 13 -20.93 -4.19 -7.59
C LYS A 13 -20.30 -2.96 -8.22
N CYS A 14 -21.10 -1.96 -8.60
CA CYS A 14 -20.62 -0.70 -9.17
C CYS A 14 -19.65 0.04 -8.22
N ASN A 15 -19.91 0.00 -6.91
CA ASN A 15 -19.03 0.58 -5.90
C ASN A 15 -17.70 -0.19 -5.81
N LEU A 16 -17.75 -1.52 -5.83
CA LEU A 16 -16.53 -2.33 -5.91
C LEU A 16 -15.75 -2.03 -7.20
N THR A 17 -16.40 -1.96 -8.36
CA THR A 17 -15.74 -1.68 -9.64
C THR A 17 -15.09 -0.30 -9.65
N ARG A 18 -15.77 0.74 -9.13
CA ARG A 18 -15.22 2.09 -8.99
C ARG A 18 -14.01 2.09 -8.06
N HIS A 19 -14.13 1.44 -6.90
CA HIS A 19 -13.02 1.28 -5.96
C HIS A 19 -11.82 0.55 -6.60
N LEU A 20 -12.08 -0.54 -7.32
CA LEU A 20 -11.05 -1.25 -8.05
C LEU A 20 -10.44 -0.41 -9.16
N ARG A 21 -11.14 0.53 -9.78
CA ARG A 21 -10.54 1.38 -10.81
C ARG A 21 -9.67 2.50 -10.22
N LEU A 22 -10.18 3.16 -9.19
CA LEU A 22 -9.59 4.40 -8.65
C LEU A 22 -8.58 4.14 -7.53
N GLU A 23 -8.81 3.11 -6.72
CA GLU A 23 -7.99 2.86 -5.53
C GLU A 23 -7.14 1.62 -5.71
N CYS A 24 -7.76 0.47 -5.92
CA CYS A 24 -7.07 -0.83 -5.90
C CYS A 24 -6.48 -1.25 -7.25
N GLY A 25 -6.92 -0.63 -8.35
CA GLY A 25 -6.40 -0.81 -9.71
C GLY A 25 -5.33 0.22 -10.04
N VAL A 26 -5.26 1.31 -9.28
CA VAL A 26 -4.07 2.16 -9.24
C VAL A 26 -2.98 1.38 -8.51
N GLY A 27 -2.05 0.83 -9.30
CA GLY A 27 -0.88 0.15 -8.77
C GLY A 27 -0.11 1.09 -7.83
N PRO A 28 0.46 0.59 -6.73
CA PRO A 28 1.23 1.40 -5.83
C PRO A 28 2.45 1.96 -6.59
N ARG A 29 2.39 3.27 -6.87
CA ARG A 29 3.34 3.97 -7.74
C ARG A 29 4.62 4.34 -6.99
N PHE A 30 4.58 4.40 -5.66
CA PHE A 30 5.70 4.82 -4.82
C PHE A 30 6.36 3.60 -4.18
N GLN A 31 7.61 3.31 -4.56
CA GLN A 31 8.38 2.22 -3.97
C GLN A 31 9.31 2.77 -2.88
N CYS A 32 9.50 1.99 -1.80
CA CYS A 32 10.52 2.31 -0.81
C CYS A 32 11.93 2.06 -1.38
N GLY A 33 12.87 2.96 -1.11
CA GLY A 33 14.27 2.75 -1.50
C GLY A 33 14.99 1.69 -0.67
N ASN A 34 14.55 1.44 0.57
CA ASN A 34 15.19 0.52 1.51
C ASN A 34 14.54 -0.87 1.53
N CYS A 35 13.40 -1.08 0.87
CA CYS A 35 12.74 -2.37 0.79
C CYS A 35 11.80 -2.51 -0.43
N LYS A 36 11.25 -3.71 -0.66
CA LYS A 36 10.34 -3.97 -1.81
C LYS A 36 8.89 -3.52 -1.56
N LYS A 37 8.57 -2.84 -0.45
CA LYS A 37 7.21 -2.34 -0.19
C LYS A 37 6.86 -1.19 -1.14
N ARG A 38 5.62 -1.22 -1.63
CA ARG A 38 5.06 -0.20 -2.52
C ARG A 38 3.82 0.42 -1.89
N PHE A 39 3.68 1.73 -2.05
CA PHE A 39 2.62 2.56 -1.48
C PHE A 39 1.85 3.27 -2.60
N LYS A 40 0.56 3.50 -2.37
CA LYS A 40 -0.30 4.26 -3.29
C LYS A 40 -0.13 5.77 -3.16
N HIS A 41 0.22 6.24 -1.96
CA HIS A 41 0.39 7.66 -1.67
C HIS A 41 1.79 7.95 -1.12
N ARG A 42 2.30 9.14 -1.47
CA ARG A 42 3.61 9.62 -1.03
C ARG A 42 3.70 9.79 0.49
N HIS A 43 2.62 10.23 1.15
CA HIS A 43 2.61 10.40 2.61
C HIS A 43 2.77 9.06 3.35
N HIS A 44 2.10 8.01 2.90
CA HIS A 44 2.29 6.66 3.45
C HIS A 44 3.72 6.13 3.24
N LEU A 45 4.34 6.40 2.08
CA LEU A 45 5.75 6.07 1.87
C LEU A 45 6.64 6.83 2.88
N ARG A 46 6.39 8.13 3.07
CA ARG A 46 7.17 8.97 4.00
C ARG A 46 7.07 8.47 5.44
N ASP A 47 5.88 8.10 5.89
CA ASP A 47 5.71 7.54 7.24
C ASP A 47 6.36 6.17 7.37
N HIS A 48 6.27 5.33 6.34
CA HIS A 48 6.98 4.05 6.32
C HIS A 48 8.51 4.22 6.36
N GLN A 49 9.07 5.23 5.70
CA GLN A 49 10.51 5.49 5.74
C GLN A 49 11.03 5.79 7.15
N LYS A 50 10.18 6.34 8.04
CA LYS A 50 10.55 6.53 9.45
C LYS A 50 10.78 5.19 10.15
N ILE A 51 10.07 4.13 9.77
CA ILE A 51 10.30 2.79 10.31
C ILE A 51 11.72 2.32 9.99
N HIS A 52 12.22 2.59 8.79
CA HIS A 52 13.62 2.28 8.45
C HIS A 52 14.62 3.10 9.26
N TYR A 53 14.29 4.34 9.62
CA TYR A 53 15.11 5.16 10.52
C TYR A 53 15.20 4.56 11.92
N TYR A 54 14.09 4.07 12.48
CA TYR A 54 14.08 3.42 13.80
C TYR A 54 14.60 1.97 13.77
N ALA A 55 14.39 1.25 12.66
CA ALA A 55 14.88 -0.12 12.43
C ALA A 55 16.34 -0.19 11.99
N ASN A 56 16.96 0.95 11.65
CA ASN A 56 18.41 1.03 11.40
C ASN A 56 19.22 0.76 12.67
N CYS A 57 18.58 0.67 13.84
CA CYS A 57 19.17 0.05 15.02
C CYS A 57 18.99 -1.49 14.95
N GLY A 58 19.69 -2.13 14.00
CA GLY A 58 19.93 -3.57 13.93
C GLY A 58 18.77 -4.46 13.45
N TYR A 59 18.81 -4.88 12.18
CA TYR A 59 18.88 -6.30 11.77
C TYR A 59 18.86 -6.36 10.24
N GLU A 60 20.03 -6.62 9.65
CA GLU A 60 20.14 -7.12 8.29
C GLU A 60 19.65 -8.57 8.30
N HIS A 61 18.53 -8.86 7.63
CA HIS A 61 18.24 -10.22 7.22
C HIS A 61 18.54 -10.36 5.73
N ASN A 62 19.61 -11.13 5.51
CA ASN A 62 20.00 -11.82 4.29
C ASN A 62 18.80 -12.24 3.42
#